data_AF-A0A351HGF0-F1
#
_entry.id   AF-A0A351HGF0-F1
#
_cell.length_a   1.000
_cell.length_b   1.000
_cell.length_c   1.000
_cell.angle_alpha   90.00
_cell.angle_beta   90.00
_cell.angle_gamma   90.00
#
_symmetry.space_group_name_H-M   'P 1'
#
loop_
_entity.id
_entity.type
_entity.pdbx_description
1 polymer ?
#
loop_
_entity_poly.entity_id
_entity_poly.type
_entity_poly.pdbx_seq_one_letter_code
_entity_poly.pdbx_strand_id
1 'polypeptide(L)'
;MAKKNKKDMKQFQQALLSNAEFIKQPEPVPMAAPEPVIIQEVSVINDDVMEKFKLLASFEGVSEKELINQALNHYLRLKSLQLEQAITNKK
;
A
#
# COMPACT_ATOMS: atom_id res chain seq x y z
N MET A 1 9.66 43.47 47.15
CA MET A 1 10.83 42.56 47.26
C MET A 1 10.45 41.20 46.68
N ALA A 2 10.98 40.82 45.51
CA ALA A 2 10.59 39.60 44.80
C ALA A 2 11.43 38.39 45.26
N LYS A 3 10.81 37.43 45.96
CA LYS A 3 11.43 36.14 46.31
C LYS A 3 11.35 35.18 45.12
N LYS A 4 12.46 34.97 44.41
CA LYS A 4 12.65 33.93 43.40
C LYS A 4 12.57 32.55 44.06
N ASN A 5 11.46 31.84 43.87
CA ASN A 5 11.32 30.44 44.27
C ASN A 5 12.20 29.55 43.38
N LYS A 6 13.39 29.19 43.87
CA LYS A 6 14.19 28.10 43.33
C LYS A 6 13.47 26.79 43.68
N LYS A 7 12.62 26.31 42.78
CA LYS A 7 12.07 24.96 42.87
C LYS A 7 13.24 23.98 42.84
N ASP A 8 13.38 23.22 43.90
CA ASP A 8 14.50 22.30 44.14
C ASP A 8 14.55 21.26 43.02
N MET A 9 15.72 21.02 42.41
CA MET A 9 15.86 20.16 41.23
C MET A 9 15.32 18.74 41.48
N LYS A 10 15.29 18.31 42.74
CA LYS A 10 14.67 17.06 43.20
C LYS A 10 13.16 17.02 42.96
N GLN A 11 12.45 18.13 43.15
CA GLN A 11 10.99 18.19 42.90
C GLN A 11 10.68 18.07 41.40
N PHE A 12 11.55 18.59 40.53
CA PHE A 12 11.43 18.40 39.09
C PHE A 12 11.66 16.94 38.68
N GLN A 13 12.69 16.30 39.22
CA GLN A 13 12.95 14.87 38.96
C GLN A 13 11.79 13.99 39.44
N GLN A 14 11.22 14.32 40.59
CA GLN A 14 10.10 13.56 41.15
C GLN A 14 8.82 13.73 40.34
N ALA A 15 8.56 14.93 39.79
CA ALA A 15 7.43 15.18 38.88
C ALA A 15 7.61 14.48 37.51
N LEU A 16 8.84 14.41 36.99
CA LEU A 16 9.14 13.67 35.77
C LEU A 16 8.94 12.16 35.94
N LEU A 17 9.33 11.63 37.10
CA LEU A 17 9.15 10.21 37.42
C LEU A 17 7.69 9.87 37.79
N SER A 18 6.94 10.80 38.40
CA SER A 18 5.53 10.56 38.75
C SER A 18 4.60 10.62 37.55
N ASN A 19 4.94 11.42 36.52
CA ASN A 19 4.19 11.52 35.27
C ASN A 19 4.67 10.53 34.19
N ALA A 20 5.73 9.77 34.46
CA ALA A 20 6.09 8.63 33.64
C ALA A 20 5.13 7.48 34.00
N GLU A 21 3.91 7.54 33.45
CA GLU A 21 3.15 6.31 33.26
C GLU A 21 4.08 5.33 32.55
N PHE A 22 4.43 4.24 33.25
CA PHE A 22 5.22 3.15 32.71
C PHE A 22 4.77 2.88 31.28
N ILE A 23 5.64 3.11 30.30
CA ILE A 23 5.45 2.59 28.95
C ILE A 23 5.56 1.08 29.12
N LYS A 24 4.46 0.42 29.47
CA LYS A 24 4.31 -1.00 29.30
C LYS A 24 4.55 -1.23 27.81
N GLN A 25 5.67 -1.87 27.49
CA GLN A 25 5.89 -2.39 26.16
C GLN A 25 4.62 -3.14 25.78
N PRO A 26 3.92 -2.75 24.69
CA PRO A 26 2.80 -3.55 24.24
C PRO A 26 3.35 -4.95 23.97
N GLU A 27 2.74 -5.96 24.59
CA GLU A 27 3.01 -7.35 24.28
C GLU A 27 2.96 -7.52 22.75
N PRO A 28 3.85 -8.33 22.14
CA PRO A 28 3.87 -8.49 20.70
C PRO A 28 2.50 -9.03 20.28
N VAL A 29 1.71 -8.17 19.65
CA VAL A 29 0.44 -8.56 19.03
C VAL A 29 0.79 -9.67 18.04
N PRO A 30 0.24 -10.89 18.16
CA PRO A 30 0.46 -11.91 17.15
C PRO A 30 -0.02 -11.30 15.83
N MET A 31 0.90 -11.14 14.86
CA MET A 31 0.53 -10.71 13.53
C MET A 31 -0.49 -11.71 13.02
N ALA A 32 -1.76 -11.30 12.96
CA ALA A 32 -2.79 -12.09 12.32
C ALA A 32 -2.30 -12.39 10.90
N ALA A 33 -2.30 -13.67 10.52
CA ALA A 33 -2.01 -14.06 9.15
C ALA A 33 -2.90 -13.22 8.21
N PRO A 34 -2.34 -12.68 7.11
CA PRO A 34 -3.14 -11.87 6.19
C PRO A 34 -4.34 -12.70 5.74
N GLU A 35 -5.53 -12.17 5.97
CA GLU A 35 -6.76 -12.81 5.51
C GLU A 35 -6.66 -12.99 3.99
N PRO A 36 -7.04 -14.16 3.44
CA PRO A 36 -7.04 -14.35 2.01
C PRO A 36 -8.02 -13.35 1.41
N VAL A 37 -7.50 -12.41 0.63
CA VAL A 37 -8.32 -11.47 -0.13
C VAL A 37 -9.09 -12.29 -1.16
N ILE A 38 -10.36 -12.56 -0.88
CA ILE A 38 -11.27 -13.16 -1.85
C ILE A 38 -11.62 -12.06 -2.85
N ILE A 39 -10.87 -12.00 -3.94
CA ILE A 39 -11.18 -11.13 -5.07
C ILE A 39 -12.41 -11.74 -5.75
N GLN A 40 -13.59 -11.15 -5.54
CA GLN A 40 -14.74 -11.44 -6.39
C GLN A 40 -14.40 -10.92 -7.79
N GLU A 41 -14.17 -11.85 -8.72
CA GLU A 41 -13.98 -11.55 -10.14
C GLU A 41 -15.32 -11.05 -10.72
N VAL A 42 -15.62 -9.77 -10.52
CA VAL A 42 -16.64 -9.09 -11.31
C VAL A 42 -16.06 -8.99 -12.72
N SER A 43 -16.71 -9.61 -13.71
CA SER A 43 -16.25 -9.52 -15.10
C SER A 43 -16.45 -8.09 -15.62
N VAL A 44 -15.43 -7.26 -15.45
CA VAL A 44 -15.40 -5.87 -15.95
C VAL A 44 -15.17 -5.84 -17.48
N ILE A 45 -14.81 -6.98 -18.06
CA ILE A 45 -14.51 -7.12 -19.48
C ILE A 45 -15.82 -7.34 -20.25
N ASN A 46 -16.04 -6.54 -21.30
CA ASN A 46 -17.16 -6.69 -22.21
C ASN A 46 -17.11 -8.07 -22.92
N ASP A 47 -18.26 -8.72 -23.06
CA ASP A 47 -18.40 -10.06 -23.64
C ASP A 47 -17.74 -10.18 -25.03
N ASP A 48 -17.94 -9.19 -25.90
CA ASP A 48 -17.34 -9.17 -27.25
C ASP A 48 -15.80 -9.15 -27.21
N VAL A 49 -15.23 -8.53 -26.17
CA VAL A 49 -13.79 -8.47 -25.97
C VAL A 49 -13.29 -9.78 -25.39
N MET A 50 -14.06 -10.39 -24.48
CA MET A 50 -13.73 -11.69 -23.90
C MET A 50 -13.70 -12.80 -24.96
N GLU A 51 -14.66 -12.81 -25.90
CA GLU A 51 -14.66 -13.77 -27.01
C GLU A 51 -13.40 -13.67 -27.90
N LYS A 52 -12.93 -12.44 -28.14
CA LYS A 52 -11.69 -12.21 -28.89
C LYS A 52 -10.48 -12.74 -28.14
N PHE A 53 -10.39 -12.50 -26.84
CA PHE A 53 -9.33 -13.07 -26.01
C PHE A 53 -9.35 -14.59 -26.01
N LYS A 54 -10.53 -15.20 -25.95
CA LYS A 54 -10.69 -16.65 -26.03
C LYS A 54 -10.19 -17.23 -27.35
N LEU A 55 -10.55 -16.60 -28.47
CA LEU A 55 -10.10 -17.02 -29.80
C LEU A 55 -8.57 -16.90 -29.95
N LEU A 56 -8.01 -15.76 -29.53
CA LEU A 56 -6.57 -15.50 -29.59
C LEU A 56 -5.78 -16.44 -28.68
N ALA A 57 -6.25 -16.66 -27.45
CA ALA A 57 -5.61 -17.56 -26.50
C ALA A 57 -5.55 -18.99 -27.05
N SER A 58 -6.65 -19.44 -27.67
CA SER A 58 -6.71 -20.75 -28.34
C SER A 58 -5.75 -20.86 -29.51
N PHE A 59 -5.57 -19.79 -30.29
CA PHE A 59 -4.64 -19.74 -31.41
C PHE A 59 -3.17 -19.76 -30.95
N GLU A 60 -2.84 -19.01 -29.90
CA GLU A 60 -1.47 -18.92 -29.36
C GLU A 60 -1.11 -20.08 -28.43
N GLY A 61 -2.07 -20.90 -28.03
CA GLY A 61 -1.85 -22.03 -27.13
C GLY A 61 -1.57 -21.63 -25.68
N VAL A 62 -2.01 -20.44 -25.28
CA VAL A 62 -1.88 -19.91 -23.91
C VAL A 62 -3.24 -19.85 -23.22
N SER A 63 -3.26 -19.73 -21.90
CA SER A 63 -4.53 -19.57 -21.18
C SER A 63 -5.11 -18.16 -21.40
N GLU A 64 -6.44 -18.04 -21.39
CA GLU A 64 -7.15 -16.76 -21.51
C GLU A 64 -6.65 -15.76 -20.46
N LYS A 65 -6.50 -16.21 -19.21
CA LYS A 65 -6.01 -15.42 -18.09
C LYS A 65 -4.60 -14.88 -18.33
N GLU A 66 -3.73 -15.71 -18.89
CA GLU A 66 -2.35 -15.33 -19.17
C GLU A 66 -2.27 -14.30 -20.30
N LEU A 67 -3.06 -14.48 -21.35
CA LEU A 67 -3.14 -13.52 -22.45
C LEU A 67 -3.70 -12.16 -21.98
N ILE A 68 -4.74 -12.18 -21.14
CA ILE A 68 -5.28 -10.96 -20.52
C ILE A 68 -4.22 -10.26 -19.67
N ASN A 69 -3.47 -11.00 -18.85
CA ASN A 69 -2.40 -10.44 -18.04
C ASN A 69 -1.28 -9.82 -18.90
N GLN A 70 -0.89 -10.47 -19.99
CA GLN A 70 0.09 -9.92 -20.92
C GLN A 70 -0.39 -8.61 -21.56
N ALA A 71 -1.66 -8.57 -22.00
CA ALA A 71 -2.26 -7.37 -22.57
C ALA A 71 -2.30 -6.21 -21.56
N LEU A 72 -2.69 -6.48 -20.31
CA LEU A 72 -2.70 -5.48 -19.24
C LEU A 72 -1.29 -4.97 -18.91
N ASN A 73 -0.31 -5.87 -18.81
CA ASN A 73 1.08 -5.49 -18.58
C ASN A 73 1.63 -4.62 -19.71
N HIS A 74 1.31 -4.97 -20.96
CA HIS A 74 1.71 -4.18 -22.11
C HIS A 74 1.09 -2.77 -22.08
N TYR A 75 -0.20 -2.67 -21.77
CA TYR A 75 -0.88 -1.39 -21.61
C TYR A 75 -0.25 -0.52 -20.52
N LEU A 76 0.03 -1.09 -19.34
CA LEU A 76 0.67 -0.38 -18.24
C LEU A 76 2.05 0.16 -18.63
N ARG A 77 2.84 -0.65 -19.35
CA ARG A 77 4.14 -0.23 -19.89
C ARG A 77 4.03 0.93 -20.88
N LEU A 78 3.04 0.91 -21.77
CA LEU A 78 2.81 2.03 -22.69
C LEU A 78 2.41 3.30 -21.93
N LYS A 79 1.58 3.17 -20.89
CA LYS A 79 1.18 4.30 -20.05
C LYS A 79 2.33 4.87 -19.24
N SER A 80 3.21 4.05 -18.68
CA SER A 80 4.40 4.55 -17.98
C SER A 80 5.29 5.35 -18.92
N LEU A 81 5.49 4.86 -20.15
CA LEU A 81 6.30 5.55 -21.16
C LEU A 81 5.69 6.91 -21.58
N GLN A 82 4.37 6.97 -21.73
CA GLN A 82 3.67 8.24 -21.99
C GLN A 82 3.86 9.24 -20.84
N LEU A 83 3.81 8.78 -19.60
CA LEU A 83 4.03 9.62 -18.42
C LEU A 83 5.46 10.14 -18.37
N GLU A 84 6.46 9.29 -18.61
CA GLU A 84 7.87 9.69 -18.65
C GLU A 84 8.14 10.74 -19.73
N GLN A 85 7.59 10.56 -20.93
CA GLN A 85 7.67 11.55 -22.01
C GLN A 85 7.02 12.87 -21.61
N ALA A 86 5.82 12.83 -21.00
CA ALA A 86 5.13 14.04 -20.55
C ALA A 86 5.90 14.78 -19.44
N ILE A 87 6.56 14.05 -18.53
CA ILE A 87 7.42 14.63 -17.50
C ILE A 87 8.66 15.28 -18.13
N THR A 88 9.26 14.61 -19.10
CA THR A 88 10.48 15.08 -19.78
C THR A 88 10.20 16.31 -20.62
N ASN A 89 9.09 16.33 -21.36
CA ASN A 89 8.68 17.47 -22.21
C ASN A 89 8.14 18.68 -21.43
N LYS A 90 7.95 18.56 -20.11
CA LYS A 90 7.56 19.67 -19.22
C LYS A 90 8.75 20.41 -18.60
N LYS A 91 9.98 19.94 -18.81
CA LYS A 91 11.22 20.63 -18.41
C LYS A 91 11.79 21.43 -19.59
#